data_AF-A0A919VNU3-F1
#
_entry.id   AF-A0A919VNU3-F1
#
_cell.length_a   1.000
_cell.length_b   1.000
_cell.length_c   1.000
_cell.angle_alpha   90.00
_cell.angle_beta   90.00
_cell.angle_gamma   90.00
#
_symmetry.space_group_name_H-M   'P 1'
#
loop_
_entity.id
_entity.type
_entity.pdbx_description
1 polymer ?
#
loop_
_entity_poly.entity_id
_entity_poly.type
_entity_poly.pdbx_seq_one_letter_code
_entity_poly.pdbx_strand_id
1 'polypeptide(L)'
;MTATVVFLTEYRDRPSRLLTLLRRVSAADQIAFGRLYLALEPEVTAVVREQVGDPREAEEITAATFLEAWQSADLHTAPGTDVTGWITGIAARRAGEQHDPRTRSHPSRHDYSPGVTLAALLRHPPARRSPFRRG
;
A
#
# COMPACT_ATOMS: atom_id res chain seq x y z
N MET A 1 -15.18 -22.64 -2.40
CA MET A 1 -14.33 -21.56 -1.84
C MET A 1 -14.49 -20.30 -2.69
N THR A 2 -15.68 -19.72 -2.77
CA THR A 2 -16.03 -18.72 -3.81
C THR A 2 -16.47 -17.36 -3.24
N ALA A 3 -16.64 -17.26 -1.92
CA ALA A 3 -17.11 -16.04 -1.26
C ALA A 3 -16.03 -14.94 -1.17
N THR A 4 -14.75 -15.29 -1.03
CA THR A 4 -13.66 -14.30 -0.83
C THR A 4 -13.35 -13.50 -2.10
N VAL A 5 -13.40 -14.12 -3.29
CA VAL A 5 -13.09 -13.45 -4.56
C VAL A 5 -14.18 -12.41 -4.92
N VAL A 6 -15.45 -12.76 -4.73
CA VAL A 6 -16.60 -11.85 -4.98
C VAL A 6 -16.62 -10.67 -4.01
N PHE A 7 -16.15 -10.87 -2.77
CA PHE A 7 -16.15 -9.81 -1.75
C PHE A 7 -15.11 -8.71 -2.03
N LEU A 8 -13.99 -9.02 -2.72
CA LEU A 8 -12.91 -8.05 -2.97
C LEU A 8 -13.21 -7.13 -4.15
N THR A 9 -13.94 -7.61 -5.17
CA THR A 9 -14.44 -6.76 -6.27
C THR A 9 -15.43 -5.71 -5.76
N GLU A 10 -16.35 -6.08 -4.85
CA GLU A 10 -17.32 -5.16 -4.22
C GLU A 10 -16.71 -4.02 -3.40
N TYR A 11 -15.46 -4.15 -2.91
CA TYR A 11 -14.77 -3.04 -2.22
C TYR A 11 -14.14 -2.06 -3.22
N ARG A 12 -13.63 -2.54 -4.35
CA ARG A 12 -13.11 -1.71 -5.45
C ARG A 12 -14.22 -0.84 -6.03
N ASP A 13 -15.42 -1.41 -6.19
CA ASP A 13 -16.57 -0.74 -6.78
C ASP A 13 -17.24 0.29 -5.85
N ARG A 14 -16.79 0.41 -4.58
CA ARG A 14 -17.34 1.36 -3.60
C ARG A 14 -16.25 2.34 -3.09
N PRO A 15 -15.97 3.42 -3.84
CA PRO A 15 -14.90 4.37 -3.49
C PRO A 15 -15.06 5.00 -2.09
N SER A 16 -16.31 5.21 -1.65
CA SER A 16 -16.61 5.74 -0.31
C SER A 16 -16.18 4.80 0.83
N ARG A 17 -16.17 3.48 0.60
CA ARG A 17 -15.75 2.48 1.60
C ARG A 17 -14.23 2.45 1.73
N LEU A 18 -13.50 2.53 0.61
CA LEU A 18 -12.04 2.64 0.61
C LEU A 18 -11.60 3.94 1.29
N LEU A 19 -12.26 5.07 1.00
CA LEU A 19 -11.99 6.34 1.68
C LEU A 19 -12.26 6.27 3.20
N THR A 20 -13.30 5.53 3.62
CA THR A 20 -13.58 5.31 5.05
C THR A 20 -12.47 4.49 5.72
N LEU A 21 -11.93 3.47 5.04
CA LEU A 21 -10.78 2.72 5.54
C LEU A 21 -9.54 3.63 5.61
N LEU A 22 -9.26 4.41 4.56
CA LEU A 22 -8.11 5.31 4.50
C LEU A 22 -8.12 6.35 5.64
N ARG A 23 -9.29 6.90 5.98
CA ARG A 23 -9.45 7.81 7.14
C ARG A 23 -9.16 7.17 8.49
N ARG A 24 -9.34 5.86 8.61
CA ARG A 24 -8.92 5.12 9.81
C ARG A 24 -7.42 4.82 9.76
N VAL A 25 -6.88 4.51 8.58
CA VAL A 25 -5.44 4.34 8.36
C VAL A 25 -4.68 5.60 8.75
N SER A 26 -5.18 6.79 8.41
CA SER A 26 -4.56 8.07 8.83
C SER A 26 -4.54 8.27 10.35
N ALA A 27 -5.34 7.51 11.10
CA ALA A 27 -5.34 7.46 12.56
C ALA A 27 -4.51 6.27 13.11
N ALA A 28 -3.64 5.68 12.28
CA ALA A 28 -2.81 4.51 12.57
C ALA A 28 -3.60 3.23 12.92
N ASP A 29 -4.78 3.04 12.33
CA ASP A 29 -5.58 1.83 12.50
C ASP A 29 -5.09 0.69 11.59
N GLN A 30 -4.32 -0.24 12.14
CA GLN A 30 -3.76 -1.39 11.40
C GLN A 30 -4.83 -2.38 10.92
N ILE A 31 -5.99 -2.46 11.60
CA ILE A 31 -7.10 -3.32 11.15
C ILE A 31 -7.71 -2.72 9.87
N ALA A 32 -7.91 -1.40 9.85
CA ALA A 32 -8.38 -0.72 8.66
C ALA A 32 -7.37 -0.84 7.50
N PHE A 33 -6.07 -0.74 7.82
CA PHE A 33 -5.01 -0.93 6.85
C PHE A 33 -4.98 -2.36 6.28
N GLY A 34 -5.11 -3.38 7.12
CA GLY A 34 -5.19 -4.77 6.65
C GLY A 34 -6.40 -5.01 5.72
N ARG A 35 -7.54 -4.36 5.99
CA ARG A 35 -8.71 -4.42 5.09
C ARG A 35 -8.46 -3.69 3.76
N LEU A 36 -7.80 -2.54 3.80
CA LEU A 36 -7.42 -1.79 2.60
C LEU A 36 -6.42 -2.58 1.75
N TYR A 37 -5.42 -3.18 2.39
CA TYR A 37 -4.43 -4.05 1.78
C TYR A 37 -5.09 -5.23 1.08
N LEU A 38 -5.91 -6.02 1.79
CA LEU A 38 -6.60 -7.17 1.19
C LEU A 38 -7.48 -6.78 -0.01
N ALA A 39 -8.07 -5.59 0.01
CA ALA A 39 -8.91 -5.09 -1.07
C ALA A 39 -8.13 -4.71 -2.33
N LEU A 40 -6.93 -4.14 -2.18
CA LEU A 40 -6.20 -3.51 -3.30
C LEU A 40 -4.93 -4.24 -3.71
N GLU A 41 -4.38 -5.13 -2.88
CA GLU A 41 -3.11 -5.82 -3.17
C GLU A 41 -3.13 -6.60 -4.50
N PRO A 42 -4.17 -7.38 -4.84
CA PRO A 42 -4.16 -8.15 -6.07
C PRO A 42 -4.05 -7.28 -7.33
N GLU A 43 -4.70 -6.11 -7.31
CA GLU A 43 -4.66 -5.14 -8.41
C GLU A 43 -3.30 -4.44 -8.48
N VAL A 44 -2.80 -3.96 -7.35
CA VAL A 44 -1.50 -3.28 -7.26
C VAL A 44 -0.39 -4.23 -7.73
N THR A 45 -0.40 -5.47 -7.25
CA THR A 45 0.57 -6.50 -7.64
C THR A 45 0.49 -6.80 -9.14
N ALA A 46 -0.71 -6.84 -9.73
CA ALA A 46 -0.86 -7.04 -11.17
C ALA A 46 -0.23 -5.89 -11.98
N VAL A 47 -0.50 -4.63 -11.59
CA VAL A 47 0.08 -3.43 -12.23
C VAL A 47 1.60 -3.44 -12.14
N VAL A 48 2.16 -3.79 -10.98
CA VAL A 48 3.61 -3.82 -10.78
C VAL A 48 4.26 -4.95 -11.59
N ARG A 49 3.65 -6.15 -11.62
CA ARG A 49 4.17 -7.31 -12.37
C ARG A 49 4.25 -7.03 -13.86
N GLU A 50 3.27 -6.32 -14.42
CA GLU A 50 3.28 -5.92 -15.82
C GLU A 50 4.50 -5.06 -16.19
N GLN A 51 5.00 -4.25 -15.26
CA GLN A 51 6.09 -3.31 -15.51
C GLN A 51 7.48 -3.92 -15.26
N VAL A 52 7.65 -4.71 -14.20
CA VAL A 52 8.99 -5.08 -13.70
C VAL A 52 9.40 -6.50 -14.10
N GLY A 53 8.45 -7.39 -14.41
CA GLY A 53 8.72 -8.74 -14.92
C GLY A 53 9.26 -9.77 -13.91
N ASP A 54 10.11 -9.37 -12.94
CA ASP A 54 10.55 -10.24 -11.84
C ASP A 54 9.47 -10.32 -10.73
N PRO A 55 8.91 -11.51 -10.43
CA PRO A 55 7.92 -11.69 -9.38
C PRO A 55 8.40 -11.24 -7.98
N ARG A 56 9.67 -11.48 -7.64
CA ARG A 56 10.21 -11.13 -6.32
C ARG A 56 10.32 -9.61 -6.17
N GLU A 57 10.79 -8.95 -7.21
CA GLU A 57 10.87 -7.49 -7.24
C GLU A 57 9.47 -6.86 -7.20
N ALA A 58 8.50 -7.46 -7.89
CA ALA A 58 7.12 -7.00 -7.85
C ALA A 58 6.49 -7.09 -6.46
N GLU A 59 6.77 -8.16 -5.70
CA GLU A 59 6.33 -8.31 -4.31
C GLU A 59 6.94 -7.23 -3.39
N GLU A 60 8.24 -6.95 -3.51
CA GLU A 60 8.91 -5.93 -2.72
C GLU A 60 8.40 -4.51 -3.05
N ILE A 61 8.16 -4.20 -4.32
CA ILE A 61 7.59 -2.92 -4.75
C ILE A 61 6.15 -2.77 -4.26
N THR A 62 5.35 -3.83 -4.33
CA THR A 62 3.98 -3.85 -3.80
C THR A 62 4.01 -3.56 -2.30
N ALA A 63 4.88 -4.25 -1.56
CA ALA A 63 5.01 -4.03 -0.13
C ALA A 63 5.43 -2.58 0.19
N ALA A 64 6.41 -2.04 -0.53
CA ALA A 64 6.85 -0.66 -0.39
C ALA A 64 5.74 0.34 -0.72
N THR A 65 4.90 0.05 -1.72
CA THR A 65 3.73 0.86 -2.11
C THR A 65 2.75 1.00 -0.95
N PHE A 66 2.38 -0.11 -0.31
CA PHE A 66 1.46 -0.08 0.83
C PHE A 66 2.07 0.58 2.06
N LEU A 67 3.39 0.44 2.28
CA LEU A 67 4.07 1.12 3.38
C LEU A 67 4.13 2.64 3.19
N GLU A 68 4.28 3.13 1.96
CA GLU A 68 4.13 4.57 1.69
C GLU A 68 2.69 5.02 1.85
N ALA A 69 1.73 4.26 1.33
CA ALA A 69 0.32 4.58 1.50
C ALA A 69 -0.08 4.68 2.99
N TRP A 70 0.47 3.80 3.84
CA TRP A 70 0.34 3.91 5.30
C TRP A 70 0.93 5.21 5.85
N GLN A 71 2.16 5.56 5.45
CA GLN A 71 2.88 6.74 5.96
C GLN A 71 2.26 8.07 5.51
N SER A 72 1.63 8.11 4.34
CA SER A 72 1.09 9.34 3.73
C SER A 72 -0.44 9.37 3.68
N ALA A 73 -1.11 8.49 4.43
CA ALA A 73 -2.56 8.36 4.43
C ALA A 73 -3.28 9.65 4.86
N ASP A 74 -2.75 10.36 5.84
CA ASP A 74 -3.33 11.59 6.38
C ASP A 74 -3.47 12.71 5.34
N LEU A 75 -2.54 12.77 4.39
CA LEU A 75 -2.56 13.71 3.28
C LEU A 75 -3.66 13.45 2.23
N HIS A 76 -4.27 12.27 2.23
CA HIS A 76 -5.17 11.81 1.15
C HIS A 76 -6.61 11.51 1.62
N THR A 77 -7.02 12.06 2.76
CA THR A 77 -8.34 11.78 3.38
C THR A 77 -9.52 12.66 2.92
N ALA A 78 -9.27 13.55 1.96
CA ALA A 78 -10.27 14.49 1.46
C ALA A 78 -11.51 13.78 0.88
N PRO A 79 -12.72 14.38 0.98
CA PRO A 79 -13.89 13.87 0.26
C PRO A 79 -13.60 13.80 -1.25
N GLY A 80 -13.96 12.68 -1.88
CA GLY A 80 -13.77 12.49 -3.33
C GLY A 80 -12.39 11.96 -3.74
N THR A 81 -11.48 11.68 -2.81
CA THR A 81 -10.21 10.99 -3.14
C THR A 81 -10.48 9.65 -3.80
N ASP A 82 -9.89 9.43 -4.98
CA ASP A 82 -9.75 8.11 -5.57
C ASP A 82 -8.58 7.36 -4.91
N VAL A 83 -8.92 6.54 -3.91
CA VAL A 83 -7.93 5.79 -3.13
C VAL A 83 -7.22 4.74 -3.99
N THR A 84 -7.95 4.08 -4.89
CA THR A 84 -7.38 3.08 -5.79
C THR A 84 -6.40 3.74 -6.74
N GLY A 85 -6.84 4.79 -7.45
CA GLY A 85 -6.01 5.54 -8.37
C GLY A 85 -4.75 6.08 -7.71
N TRP A 86 -4.87 6.64 -6.50
CA TRP A 86 -3.73 7.12 -5.73
C TRP A 86 -2.71 6.02 -5.41
N ILE A 87 -3.15 4.87 -4.87
CA ILE A 87 -2.25 3.77 -4.52
C ILE A 87 -1.62 3.16 -5.78
N THR A 88 -2.37 2.99 -6.86
CA THR A 88 -1.81 2.53 -8.14
C THR A 88 -0.81 3.54 -8.74
N GLY A 89 -1.01 4.84 -8.50
CA GLY A 89 -0.06 5.88 -8.90
C GLY A 89 1.27 5.79 -8.14
N ILE A 90 1.23 5.51 -6.83
CA ILE A 90 2.43 5.21 -6.04
C ILE A 90 3.15 3.97 -6.61
N ALA A 91 2.39 2.91 -6.93
CA ALA A 91 2.92 1.66 -7.47
C ALA A 91 3.65 1.88 -8.80
N ALA A 92 3.00 2.57 -9.75
CA ALA A 92 3.58 2.87 -11.05
C ALA A 92 4.83 3.74 -10.94
N ARG A 93 4.84 4.74 -10.05
CA ARG A 93 6.04 5.56 -9.79
C ARG A 93 7.20 4.70 -9.31
N ARG A 94 6.96 3.83 -8.32
CA ARG A 94 8.00 2.92 -7.78
C ARG A 94 8.50 1.93 -8.81
N ALA A 95 7.62 1.37 -9.63
CA ALA A 95 8.02 0.46 -10.70
C ALA A 95 8.91 1.17 -11.74
N GLY A 96 8.55 2.40 -12.12
CA GLY A 96 9.38 3.24 -13.00
C GLY A 96 10.77 3.56 -12.43
N GLU A 97 10.88 3.81 -11.11
CA GLU A 97 12.16 4.06 -10.44
C GLU A 97 13.16 2.91 -10.59
N GLN A 98 12.70 1.66 -10.72
CA GLN A 98 13.59 0.53 -10.93
C GLN A 98 14.29 0.55 -12.28
N HIS A 99 13.65 1.16 -13.28
CA HIS A 99 14.23 1.31 -14.61
C HIS A 99 15.16 2.51 -14.72
N ASP A 100 15.21 3.42 -13.74
CA ASP A 100 16.14 4.56 -13.74
C ASP A 100 17.52 4.17 -13.16
N PRO A 101 18.59 4.14 -13.97
CA PRO A 101 19.93 3.81 -13.50
C PRO A 101 20.45 4.75 -12.41
N ARG A 102 19.98 6.00 -12.39
CA ARG A 102 20.39 7.01 -11.39
C ARG A 102 19.87 6.68 -9.99
N THR A 103 18.70 6.07 -9.93
CA THR A 103 18.03 5.69 -8.67
C THR A 103 18.53 4.33 -8.17
N ARG A 104 18.98 3.44 -9.08
CA ARG A 104 19.47 2.09 -8.75
C ARG A 104 20.80 2.08 -7.98
N SER A 105 21.63 3.11 -8.11
CA SER A 105 22.99 3.15 -7.53
C SER A 105 23.05 3.41 -6.01
N HIS A 106 21.95 3.29 -5.25
CA HIS A 106 21.96 3.52 -3.79
C HIS A 106 22.30 2.22 -3.02
N PRO A 107 23.51 2.08 -2.43
CA PRO A 107 24.02 0.79 -1.93
C PRO A 107 23.31 0.22 -0.69
N SER A 108 22.47 1.01 -0.02
CA SER A 108 21.88 0.65 1.29
C SER A 108 20.47 0.05 1.26
N ARG A 109 19.91 -0.28 0.08
CA ARG A 109 18.57 -0.89 -0.03
C ARG A 109 18.47 -2.33 0.49
N HIS A 110 19.59 -3.05 0.66
CA HIS A 110 19.57 -4.50 0.90
C HIS A 110 19.25 -4.94 2.34
N ASP A 111 19.47 -4.09 3.35
CA ASP A 111 19.12 -4.43 4.75
C ASP A 111 17.64 -4.18 5.06
N TYR A 112 16.96 -3.40 4.22
CA TYR A 112 15.54 -3.10 4.37
C TYR A 112 14.72 -3.98 3.43
N SER A 113 13.91 -4.88 3.98
CA SER A 113 12.86 -5.58 3.24
C SER A 113 11.49 -4.94 3.54
N PRO A 114 10.91 -4.22 2.56
CA PRO A 114 9.52 -3.79 2.60
C PRO A 114 8.56 -4.93 2.96
N GLY A 115 8.75 -6.12 2.38
CA GLY A 115 7.92 -7.30 2.66
C GLY A 115 7.88 -7.67 4.15
N VAL A 116 9.04 -7.71 4.82
CA VAL A 116 9.12 -8.00 6.27
C VAL A 116 8.43 -6.93 7.11
N THR A 117 8.66 -5.66 6.77
CA THR A 117 8.07 -4.51 7.48
C THR A 117 6.56 -4.47 7.33
N LEU A 118 6.05 -4.66 6.11
CA LEU A 118 4.63 -4.75 5.83
C LEU A 118 4.00 -5.93 6.58
N ALA A 119 4.63 -7.09 6.54
CA ALA A 119 4.13 -8.25 7.24
C ALA A 119 4.07 -8.01 8.76
N ALA A 120 5.02 -7.27 9.36
CA ALA A 120 4.95 -6.88 10.77
C ALA A 120 3.76 -5.94 11.04
N LEU A 121 3.51 -4.98 10.16
CA LEU A 121 2.39 -4.04 10.24
C LEU A 121 1.03 -4.74 10.11
N LEU A 122 0.95 -5.82 9.34
CA LEU A 122 -0.27 -6.63 9.16
C LEU A 122 -0.51 -7.66 10.28
N ARG A 123 0.55 -8.09 10.98
CA ARG A 123 0.48 -9.14 12.02
C ARG A 123 -0.05 -8.68 13.38
N HIS A 124 -0.07 -7.38 13.68
CA HIS A 124 -0.54 -6.86 14.96
C HIS A 124 -1.50 -5.67 14.80
N PRO A 125 -2.30 -5.33 15.82
CA PRO A 125 -2.84 -3.99 16.06
C PRO A 125 -1.87 -3.20 16.93
N PRO A 126 -1.61 -1.90 16.69
CA PRO A 126 -0.79 -1.13 17.60
C PRO A 126 -1.65 -0.87 18.84
N ALA A 127 -1.15 -1.27 20.01
CA ALA A 127 -1.65 -0.70 21.24
C ALA A 127 -1.56 0.85 21.14
N ARG A 128 -2.64 1.52 21.54
CA ARG A 128 -2.88 2.97 21.43
C ARG A 128 -1.62 3.87 21.46
N ARG A 129 -1.46 4.66 20.38
CA ARG A 129 -0.78 5.97 20.15
C ARG A 129 0.71 6.14 20.51
N SER A 130 1.42 6.87 19.63
CA SER A 130 2.39 7.89 20.05
C SER A 130 2.06 9.25 19.41
N PRO A 131 2.23 10.39 20.13
CA PRO A 131 1.67 11.70 19.80
C PRO A 131 2.57 12.61 18.95
N PHE A 132 3.66 12.09 18.38
CA PHE A 132 4.62 12.93 17.66
C PHE A 132 4.34 13.02 16.17
N ARG A 133 3.36 13.88 15.90
CA ARG A 133 3.27 14.72 14.70
C ARG A 133 4.47 15.69 14.71
N ARG A 134 5.17 15.82 13.59
CA ARG A 134 5.85 17.07 13.19
C ARG A 134 5.34 17.36 11.78
N GLY A 135 4.86 18.56 11.45
CA GLY A 135 5.38 19.86 11.84
C GLY A 135 6.02 20.44 10.59
#